data_AF-D7LRA1-F1
#
_entry.id   AF-D7LRA1-F1
#
_cell.length_a   1.000
_cell.length_b   1.000
_cell.length_c   1.000
_cell.angle_alpha   90.00
_cell.angle_beta   90.00
_cell.angle_gamma   90.00
#
_symmetry.space_group_name_H-M   'P 1'
#
loop_
_entity.id
_entity.type
_entity.pdbx_description
1 polymer ?
#
loop_
_entity_poly.entity_id
_entity_poly.type
_entity_poly.pdbx_seq_one_letter_code
_entity_poly.pdbx_strand_id
1 'polypeptide(L)'
;MAHATSSPSTRHSLFPSLVFDELAKGKKKELKDKDKAQKLYLQVKSEVEECIAYLKVKRESDPYRNLLPRMMYQASHGWSSEIPTFDL
;
A
#
# COMPACT_ATOMS: atom_id res chain seq x y z
N MET A 1 76.67 3.29 -9.76
CA MET A 1 75.84 2.08 -9.64
C MET A 1 74.94 2.30 -8.43
N ALA A 2 73.77 2.93 -8.57
CA ALA A 2 72.47 2.36 -8.99
C ALA A 2 72.06 1.22 -8.01
N HIS A 3 70.92 1.24 -7.32
CA HIS A 3 69.58 1.57 -7.79
C HIS A 3 68.65 2.02 -6.65
N ALA A 4 67.76 2.96 -6.97
CA ALA A 4 66.60 3.30 -6.17
C ALA A 4 65.58 2.16 -6.22
N THR A 5 65.12 1.69 -5.07
CA THR A 5 64.00 0.74 -4.96
C THR A 5 62.69 1.52 -4.94
N SER A 6 62.08 1.71 -6.11
CA SER A 6 60.70 2.16 -6.22
C SER A 6 59.75 1.01 -5.88
N SER A 7 59.11 1.07 -4.71
CA SER A 7 58.04 0.14 -4.34
C SER A 7 56.85 0.32 -5.29
N PRO A 8 56.41 -0.71 -6.04
CA PRO A 8 55.31 -0.57 -6.96
C PRO A 8 53.98 -0.85 -6.27
N SER A 9 53.03 0.06 -6.52
CA SER A 9 51.65 -0.28 -6.85
C SER A 9 50.67 -0.58 -5.70
N THR A 10 50.11 0.50 -5.14
CA THR A 10 48.87 0.50 -4.35
C THR A 10 47.59 0.40 -5.20
N ARG A 11 47.67 -0.01 -6.48
CA ARG A 11 46.49 0.01 -7.40
C ARG A 11 45.55 -1.19 -7.26
N HIS A 12 45.92 -2.24 -6.51
CA HIS A 12 45.14 -3.47 -6.47
C HIS A 12 44.15 -3.59 -5.29
N SER A 13 44.17 -2.67 -4.31
CA SER A 13 43.32 -2.74 -3.11
C SER A 13 42.03 -1.93 -3.16
N LEU A 14 41.86 -1.03 -4.14
CA LEU A 14 40.70 -0.14 -4.24
C LEU A 14 39.53 -0.70 -5.07
N PHE A 15 39.77 -1.71 -5.90
CA PHE A 15 38.74 -2.32 -6.73
C PHE A 15 37.64 -3.04 -5.92
N PRO A 16 37.96 -3.85 -4.89
CA PRO A 16 36.93 -4.54 -4.11
C PRO A 16 36.03 -3.61 -3.29
N SER A 17 36.59 -2.52 -2.73
CA SER A 17 35.83 -1.55 -1.93
C SER A 17 34.84 -0.75 -2.77
N LEU A 18 35.24 -0.35 -3.98
CA LEU A 18 34.35 0.36 -4.91
C LEU A 18 33.16 -0.48 -5.38
N VAL A 19 33.40 -1.77 -5.67
CA VAL A 19 32.32 -2.71 -6.03
C VAL A 19 31.38 -2.93 -4.86
N PHE A 20 31.91 -3.07 -3.64
CA PHE A 20 31.10 -3.20 -2.44
C PHE A 20 30.23 -1.97 -2.18
N ASP A 21 30.79 -0.76 -2.35
CA ASP A 21 30.05 0.49 -2.18
C ASP A 21 28.92 0.65 -3.20
N GLU A 22 29.13 0.30 -4.48
CA GLU A 22 28.07 0.32 -5.48
C GLU A 22 26.97 -0.71 -5.20
N LEU A 23 27.35 -1.93 -4.79
CA LEU A 23 26.38 -2.96 -4.41
C LEU A 23 25.55 -2.52 -3.19
N ALA A 24 26.19 -1.88 -2.21
CA ALA A 24 25.53 -1.35 -1.01
C ALA A 24 24.58 -0.19 -1.35
N LYS A 25 24.95 0.72 -2.26
CA LYS A 25 24.08 1.79 -2.75
C LYS A 25 22.86 1.23 -3.49
N GLY A 26 23.06 0.25 -4.38
CA GLY A 26 21.98 -0.43 -5.10
C GLY A 26 20.96 -1.08 -4.15
N LYS A 27 21.45 -1.81 -3.14
CA LYS A 27 20.62 -2.46 -2.12
C LYS A 27 19.85 -1.47 -1.26
N LYS A 28 20.46 -0.35 -0.88
CA LYS A 28 19.77 0.75 -0.15
C LYS A 28 18.65 1.38 -0.98
N LYS A 29 18.86 1.55 -2.29
CA LYS A 29 17.82 2.08 -3.20
C LYS A 29 16.64 1.12 -3.30
N GLU A 30 16.90 -0.17 -3.52
CA GLU A 30 15.84 -1.20 -3.57
C GLU A 30 15.05 -1.28 -2.26
N LEU A 31 15.73 -1.24 -1.11
CA LEU A 31 15.07 -1.21 0.21
C LEU A 31 14.18 0.04 0.36
N LYS A 32 14.66 1.21 -0.06
CA LYS A 32 13.88 2.46 -0.03
C LYS A 32 12.62 2.38 -0.90
N ASP A 33 12.68 1.67 -2.02
CA ASP A 33 11.53 1.49 -2.90
C ASP A 33 10.52 0.49 -2.31
N LYS A 34 10.99 -0.56 -1.62
CA LYS A 34 10.12 -1.48 -0.85
C LYS A 34 9.42 -0.77 0.31
N ASP A 35 10.14 0.06 1.08
CA ASP A 35 9.55 0.80 2.20
C ASP A 35 8.46 1.78 1.74
N LYS A 36 8.67 2.44 0.59
CA LYS A 36 7.66 3.32 -0.01
C LYS A 36 6.44 2.53 -0.47
N ALA A 37 6.64 1.41 -1.16
CA ALA A 37 5.54 0.55 -1.60
C ALA A 37 4.73 0.02 -0.41
N GLN A 38 5.41 -0.37 0.68
CA GLN A 38 4.76 -0.82 1.91
C GLN A 38 3.95 0.31 2.56
N LYS A 39 4.49 1.54 2.63
CA LYS A 39 3.75 2.70 3.16
C LYS A 39 2.49 2.99 2.34
N LEU A 40 2.60 3.00 1.01
CA LEU A 40 1.44 3.19 0.12
C LEU A 40 0.41 2.07 0.29
N TYR A 41 0.85 0.82 0.37
CA TYR A 41 -0.03 -0.32 0.62
C TYR A 41 -0.80 -0.16 1.93
N LEU A 42 -0.11 0.22 3.02
CA LEU A 42 -0.75 0.41 4.32
C LEU A 42 -1.76 1.56 4.29
N GLN A 43 -1.45 2.67 3.61
CA GLN A 43 -2.37 3.79 3.46
C GLN A 43 -3.63 3.40 2.68
N VAL A 44 -3.46 2.78 1.51
CA VAL A 44 -4.61 2.32 0.70
C VAL A 44 -5.42 1.29 1.47
N LYS A 45 -4.76 0.40 2.21
CA LYS A 45 -5.43 -0.58 3.06
C LYS A 45 -6.28 0.10 4.14
N SER A 46 -5.76 1.12 4.84
CA SER A 46 -6.55 1.83 5.86
C SER A 46 -7.75 2.55 5.25
N GLU A 47 -7.59 3.20 4.08
CA GLU A 47 -8.70 3.87 3.38
C GLU A 47 -9.80 2.86 2.99
N VAL A 48 -9.42 1.67 2.53
CA VAL A 48 -10.38 0.59 2.20
C VAL A 48 -11.07 0.06 3.47
N GLU A 49 -10.33 -0.12 4.55
CA GLU A 49 -10.89 -0.55 5.84
C GLU A 49 -11.90 0.48 6.39
N GLU A 50 -11.61 1.77 6.26
CA GLU A 50 -12.53 2.86 6.62
C GLU A 50 -13.79 2.85 5.76
N CYS A 51 -13.68 2.68 4.45
CA CYS A 51 -14.83 2.54 3.55
C CYS A 51 -15.73 1.35 3.96
N ILE A 52 -15.12 0.20 4.29
CA ILE A 52 -15.86 -0.98 4.72
C ILE A 52 -16.54 -0.73 6.07
N ALA A 53 -15.85 -0.07 7.02
CA ALA A 53 -16.42 0.28 8.31
C ALA A 53 -17.64 1.19 8.15
N TYR A 54 -17.54 2.22 7.29
CA TYR A 54 -18.65 3.09 6.95
C TYR A 54 -19.87 2.32 6.42
N LEU A 55 -19.66 1.44 5.43
CA LEU A 55 -20.75 0.63 4.86
C LEU A 55 -21.39 -0.32 5.88
N LYS A 56 -20.60 -0.88 6.81
CA LYS A 56 -21.13 -1.71 7.90
C LYS A 56 -22.04 -0.91 8.83
N VAL A 57 -21.62 0.28 9.24
CA VAL A 57 -22.41 1.19 10.07
C VAL A 57 -23.73 1.53 9.37
N LYS A 58 -23.66 1.93 8.09
CA LYS A 58 -24.87 2.24 7.31
C LYS A 58 -25.83 1.06 7.21
N ARG A 59 -25.31 -0.16 7.01
CA ARG A 59 -26.11 -1.40 6.99
C ARG A 59 -26.73 -1.74 8.34
N GLU A 60 -26.13 -1.37 9.46
CA GLU A 60 -26.72 -1.53 10.80
C GLU A 60 -27.87 -0.56 11.04
N SER A 61 -27.74 0.68 10.57
CA SER A 61 -28.80 1.68 10.65
C SER A 61 -29.89 1.56 9.58
N ASP A 62 -29.76 0.62 8.64
CA ASP A 62 -30.68 0.47 7.49
C ASP A 62 -32.11 0.09 7.91
N PRO A 63 -33.12 0.95 7.68
CA PRO A 63 -34.52 0.64 7.99
C PRO A 63 -35.06 -0.56 7.19
N TYR A 64 -34.47 -0.85 6.03
CA TYR A 64 -34.86 -1.92 5.11
C TYR A 64 -33.88 -3.11 5.13
N ARG A 65 -33.04 -3.21 6.18
CA ARG A 65 -32.09 -4.33 6.38
C ARG A 65 -32.77 -5.69 6.31
N ASN A 66 -33.97 -5.77 6.87
CA ASN A 66 -34.75 -7.00 7.00
C ASN A 66 -35.76 -7.14 5.85
N LEU A 67 -36.13 -8.38 5.53
CA LEU A 67 -37.09 -8.67 4.46
C LEU A 67 -38.47 -8.07 4.73
N LEU A 68 -38.92 -8.05 5.98
CA LEU A 68 -40.27 -7.59 6.33
C LEU A 68 -40.48 -6.09 6.05
N PRO A 69 -39.65 -5.15 6.56
CA PRO A 69 -39.75 -3.73 6.19
C PRO A 69 -39.68 -3.48 4.68
N ARG A 70 -38.84 -4.25 3.97
CA ARG A 70 -38.72 -4.19 2.51
C ARG A 70 -40.02 -4.55 1.81
N MET A 71 -40.69 -5.63 2.25
CA MET A 71 -41.99 -6.05 1.71
C MET A 71 -43.08 -5.02 2.02
N MET A 72 -43.09 -4.43 3.22
CA MET A 72 -44.06 -3.37 3.55
C MET A 72 -43.88 -2.12 2.69
N TYR A 73 -42.64 -1.73 2.42
CA TYR A 73 -42.33 -0.60 1.53
C TYR A 73 -42.82 -0.85 0.11
N GLN A 74 -42.53 -2.02 -0.45
CA GLN A 74 -42.96 -2.39 -1.79
C GLN A 74 -44.49 -2.54 -1.90
N ALA A 75 -45.15 -3.03 -0.85
CA ALA A 75 -46.61 -3.10 -0.82
C ALA A 75 -47.27 -1.72 -0.82
N SER A 76 -46.63 -0.72 -0.20
CA SER A 76 -47.14 0.66 -0.12
C SER A 76 -46.74 1.54 -1.31
N HIS A 77 -45.58 1.32 -1.91
CA HIS A 77 -45.00 2.16 -2.97
C HIS A 77 -45.04 1.49 -4.37
N GLY A 78 -45.47 0.23 -4.45
CA GLY A 78 -45.48 -0.57 -5.66
C GLY A 78 -44.28 -1.53 -5.76
N TRP A 79 -44.48 -2.69 -6.39
CA TRP A 79 -43.47 -3.75 -6.52
C TRP A 79 -42.26 -3.36 -7.38
N SER A 80 -42.42 -2.36 -8.25
CA SER A 80 -41.35 -1.77 -9.06
C SER A 80 -40.66 -0.59 -8.38
N SER A 81 -41.02 -0.27 -7.13
CA SER A 81 -40.40 0.84 -6.40
C SER A 81 -38.98 0.47 -6.00
N GLU A 82 -38.04 1.36 -6.32
CA GLU A 82 -36.67 1.25 -5.84
C GLU A 82 -36.64 1.52 -4.34
N ILE A 83 -35.99 0.62 -3.60
CA ILE A 83 -35.86 0.76 -2.15
C ILE A 83 -34.85 1.87 -1.89
N PRO A 84 -35.17 2.85 -1.02
CA PRO A 84 -34.26 3.93 -0.70
C PRO A 84 -32.91 3.38 -0.24
N THR A 85 -31.84 3.81 -0.90
CA THR A 85 -30.47 3.58 -0.44
C THR A 85 -30.13 4.57 0.69
N PHE A 86 -29.05 4.33 1.42
CA PHE A 86 -28.53 5.26 2.43
C PHE A 86 -28.34 6.68 1.87
N ASP A 87 -28.60 7.70 2.70
CA ASP A 87 -28.28 9.09 2.37
C ASP A 87 -26.76 9.27 2.12
N LEU A 88 -26.43 10.08 1.11
CA LEU A 88 -25.06 10.45 0.68
C LEU A 88 -24.38 11.40 1.65
#